data_AF-A0A061PC47-F1
#
_entry.id   AF-A0A061PC47-F1
#
_cell.length_a   1.000
_cell.length_b   1.000
_cell.length_c   1.000
_cell.angle_alpha   90.00
_cell.angle_beta   90.00
_cell.angle_gamma   90.00
#
_symmetry.space_group_name_H-M   'P 1'
#
loop_
_entity.id
_entity.type
_entity.pdbx_description
1 polymer ?
#
loop_
_entity_poly.entity_id
_entity_poly.type
_entity_poly.pdbx_seq_one_letter_code
_entity_poly.pdbx_strand_id
1 'polypeptide(L)'
;MDAEAFFLRQQPSHMQALEDFDSRGNQIYRLEWPDGAYFEFEAFVQGMEFTNELEDAVKVAFTWKVSGKPRFNGTGGNGDNDTP
;
A
#
# COMPACT_ATOMS: atom_id res chain seq x y z
N MET A 1 4.82 6.59 7.19
CA MET A 1 3.58 5.94 7.67
C MET A 1 3.94 4.49 7.84
N ASP A 2 3.67 3.93 9.01
CA ASP A 2 3.97 2.53 9.30
C ASP A 2 2.71 1.71 9.04
N ALA A 3 2.86 0.59 8.33
CA ALA A 3 1.76 -0.30 8.03
C ALA A 3 2.19 -1.75 8.14
N GLU A 4 1.31 -2.55 8.73
CA GLU A 4 1.50 -3.98 8.86
C GLU A 4 0.65 -4.69 7.82
N ALA A 5 1.28 -5.56 7.04
CA ALA A 5 0.60 -6.38 6.05
C ALA A 5 0.82 -7.86 6.34
N PHE A 6 -0.19 -8.67 6.04
CA PHE A 6 -0.10 -10.12 6.11
C PHE A 6 -0.16 -10.65 4.69
N PHE A 7 0.91 -11.32 4.24
CA PHE A 7 0.91 -12.00 2.95
C PHE A 7 0.74 -13.49 3.17
N LEU A 8 -0.18 -14.08 2.41
CA LEU A 8 -0.19 -15.52 2.23
C LEU A 8 1.01 -15.89 1.38
N ARG A 9 1.80 -16.90 1.79
CA ARG A 9 3.06 -17.29 1.11
C ARG A 9 2.90 -17.57 -0.38
N GLN A 10 1.71 -18.00 -0.81
CA GLN A 10 1.44 -18.39 -2.19
C GLN A 10 0.96 -17.24 -3.08
N GLN A 11 0.80 -16.02 -2.56
CA GLN A 11 0.34 -14.91 -3.39
C GLN A 11 1.50 -14.16 -4.07
N PRO A 12 1.37 -13.87 -5.38
CA PRO A 12 2.38 -13.10 -6.13
C PRO A 12 2.56 -11.67 -5.62
N SER A 13 1.63 -11.15 -4.80
CA SER A 13 1.73 -9.84 -4.15
C SER A 13 2.92 -9.72 -3.19
N HIS A 14 3.41 -10.83 -2.62
CA HIS A 14 4.65 -10.85 -1.84
C HIS A 14 5.85 -10.47 -2.70
N MET A 15 5.95 -11.02 -3.92
CA MET A 15 7.07 -10.76 -4.82
C MET A 15 7.10 -9.30 -5.27
N GLN A 16 5.94 -8.70 -5.52
CA GLN A 16 5.86 -7.29 -5.92
C GLN A 16 6.39 -6.35 -4.84
N ALA A 17 6.07 -6.58 -3.57
CA ALA A 17 6.55 -5.73 -2.48
C ALA A 17 8.08 -5.80 -2.31
N LEU A 18 8.67 -6.97 -2.54
CA LEU A 18 10.13 -7.16 -2.58
C LEU A 18 10.77 -6.43 -3.76
N GLU A 19 10.17 -6.51 -4.95
CA GLU A 19 10.63 -5.76 -6.13
C GLU A 19 10.54 -4.25 -5.92
N ASP A 20 9.46 -3.76 -5.31
CA ASP A 20 9.31 -2.34 -5.00
C ASP A 20 10.41 -1.87 -4.03
N PHE A 21 10.74 -2.68 -3.02
CA PHE A 21 11.83 -2.40 -2.10
C PHE A 21 13.21 -2.40 -2.76
N ASP A 22 13.49 -3.36 -3.66
CA ASP A 22 14.76 -3.43 -4.40
C ASP A 22 14.90 -2.27 -5.38
N SER A 23 13.82 -1.91 -6.08
CA SER A 23 13.80 -0.81 -7.06
C SER A 23 14.08 0.56 -6.42
N ARG A 24 13.74 0.73 -5.14
CA ARG A 24 13.76 2.01 -4.40
C ARG A 24 13.03 3.15 -5.14
N GLY A 25 12.15 2.80 -6.07
CA GLY A 25 11.38 3.72 -6.87
C GLY A 25 10.11 4.16 -6.14
N ASN A 26 9.61 5.33 -6.50
CA ASN A 26 8.26 5.72 -6.12
C ASN A 26 7.25 4.85 -6.89
N GLN A 27 6.33 4.25 -6.17
CA GLN A 27 5.22 3.46 -6.67
C GLN A 27 3.89 4.05 -6.21
N ILE A 28 2.84 3.82 -6.98
CA ILE A 28 1.48 4.23 -6.62
C ILE A 28 0.83 3.07 -5.86
N TYR A 29 0.52 3.30 -4.59
CA TYR A 29 -0.21 2.37 -3.74
C TYR A 29 -1.68 2.77 -3.67
N ARG A 30 -2.56 1.78 -3.64
CA ARG A 30 -4.00 1.96 -3.50
C ARG A 30 -4.54 1.09 -2.37
N LEU A 31 -5.18 1.72 -1.40
CA LEU A 31 -5.97 1.06 -0.36
C LEU A 31 -7.43 1.10 -0.79
N GLU A 32 -8.02 -0.07 -1.03
CA GLU A 32 -9.42 -0.19 -1.42
C GLU A 32 -10.24 -0.70 -0.23
N TRP A 33 -11.39 -0.07 0.00
CA TRP A 33 -12.38 -0.50 0.99
C TRP A 33 -13.44 -1.39 0.33
N PRO A 34 -14.16 -2.23 1.11
CA PRO A 34 -15.17 -3.14 0.57
C PRO A 34 -16.33 -2.48 -0.16
N ASP A 35 -16.57 -1.18 0.08
CA ASP A 35 -17.57 -0.36 -0.58
C ASP A 35 -17.10 0.17 -1.95
N GLY A 36 -15.88 -0.15 -2.38
CA GLY A 36 -15.26 0.35 -3.60
C GLY A 36 -14.63 1.74 -3.47
N ALA A 37 -14.66 2.35 -2.28
CA ALA A 37 -13.87 3.54 -2.02
C ALA A 37 -12.37 3.19 -2.07
N TYR A 38 -11.53 4.13 -2.50
CA TYR A 38 -10.10 3.92 -2.48
C TYR A 38 -9.30 5.18 -2.10
N PHE A 39 -8.14 4.94 -1.50
CA PHE A 39 -7.15 5.94 -1.16
C PHE A 39 -5.86 5.61 -1.89
N GLU A 40 -5.45 6.50 -2.77
CA GLU A 40 -4.29 6.35 -3.63
C GLU A 40 -3.19 7.31 -3.20
N PHE A 41 -1.98 6.81 -3.05
CA PHE A 41 -0.82 7.62 -2.67
C PHE A 41 0.45 7.11 -3.35
N GLU A 42 1.33 8.02 -3.70
CA GLU A 42 2.66 7.67 -4.20
C GLU A 42 3.58 7.50 -2.98
N ALA A 43 4.31 6.40 -2.92
CA ALA A 43 5.31 6.17 -1.88
C ALA A 43 6.44 5.30 -2.40
N PHE A 44 7.56 5.28 -1.69
CA PHE A 44 8.57 4.25 -1.87
C PHE A 44 8.74 3.48 -0.55
N VAL A 45 9.09 2.20 -0.67
CA VAL A 45 9.37 1.34 0.49
C VAL A 45 10.75 1.71 1.04
N GLN A 46 10.80 2.19 2.27
CA GLN A 46 12.05 2.56 2.95
C GLN A 46 12.58 1.41 3.81
N GLY A 47 11.69 0.61 4.39
CA GLY A 47 12.02 -0.50 5.26
C GLY A 47 11.05 -1.65 5.08
N MET A 48 11.56 -2.87 5.18
CA MET A 48 10.79 -4.09 5.18
C MET A 48 11.33 -5.01 6.26
N GLU A 49 10.47 -5.46 7.18
CA GLU A 49 10.83 -6.36 8.27
C GLU A 49 9.92 -7.59 8.28
N PHE A 50 10.54 -8.77 8.25
CA PHE A 50 9.86 -10.06 8.37
C PHE A 50 9.82 -10.44 9.84
N THR A 51 8.62 -10.40 10.44
CA THR A 51 8.51 -10.53 11.90
C THR A 51 8.21 -11.94 12.38
N ASN A 52 7.54 -12.78 11.58
CA ASN A 52 7.37 -14.21 11.85
C ASN A 52 6.85 -14.96 10.63
N GLU A 53 7.38 -16.16 10.43
CA GLU A 53 6.81 -17.18 9.55
C GLU A 53 5.68 -17.89 10.31
N LEU A 54 4.43 -17.58 9.98
CA LEU A 54 3.29 -18.41 10.38
C LEU A 54 3.25 -19.64 9.45
N GLU A 55 2.55 -20.70 9.87
CA GLU A 55 2.46 -21.96 9.12
C GLU A 55 2.06 -21.73 7.64
N ASP A 56 1.10 -20.83 7.39
CA ASP A 56 0.54 -20.52 6.06
C ASP A 56 0.74 -19.07 5.58
N ALA A 57 1.33 -18.20 6.41
CA ALA A 57 1.44 -16.78 6.11
C ALA A 57 2.79 -16.20 6.59
N VAL A 58 3.23 -15.14 5.94
CA VAL A 58 4.37 -14.36 6.41
C VAL A 58 3.86 -13.00 6.82
N LYS A 59 4.16 -12.61 8.06
CA LYS A 59 3.91 -11.24 8.51
C LYS A 59 5.05 -10.35 8.05
N VAL A 60 4.71 -9.30 7.32
CA VAL A 60 5.68 -8.31 6.83
C VAL A 60 5.25 -6.93 7.30
N ALA A 61 6.15 -6.24 7.98
CA ALA A 61 5.99 -4.83 8.28
C ALA A 61 6.69 -4.02 7.19
N PHE A 62 5.99 -3.05 6.61
CA PHE A 62 6.59 -2.10 5.69
C PHE A 62 6.58 -0.70 6.29
N THR A 63 7.67 0.00 6.06
CA THR A 63 7.75 1.43 6.28
C THR A 63 7.76 2.13 4.93
N TRP A 64 6.68 2.86 4.64
CA TRP A 64 6.58 3.69 3.44
C TRP A 64 6.89 5.15 3.73
N LYS A 65 7.63 5.77 2.81
CA LYS A 65 7.73 7.22 2.73
C LYS A 65 6.84 7.71 1.61
N VAL A 66 5.73 8.33 2.00
CA VAL A 66 4.76 8.94 1.08
C VAL A 66 5.37 10.19 0.45
N SER A 67 5.23 10.30 -0.86
CA SER A 67 5.55 11.49 -1.65
C SER A 67 4.30 11.97 -2.40
N GLY A 68 4.25 13.27 -2.70
CA GLY A 68 3.10 13.84 -3.41
C GLY A 68 1.86 14.03 -2.52
N LYS A 69 0.74 14.39 -3.17
CA LYS A 69 -0.55 14.60 -2.51
C LYS A 69 -1.41 13.33 -2.68
N PRO A 70 -1.85 12.69 -1.59
CA PRO A 70 -2.73 11.54 -1.69
C PRO A 70 -4.10 11.93 -2.26
N ARG A 71 -4.75 10.98 -2.94
CA ARG A 71 -6.08 11.14 -3.54
C ARG A 71 -7.05 10.17 -2.90
N PHE A 72 -8.20 10.67 -2.48
CA PHE A 72 -9.30 9.85 -1.97
C PHE A 72 -10.45 9.87 -2.97
N ASN A 73 -11.01 8.69 -3.27
CA ASN A 73 -12.20 8.54 -4.10
C ASN A 73 -13.20 7.64 -3.37
N GLY A 74 -14.27 8.24 -2.82
CA GLY A 74 -15.34 7.51 -2.15
C GLY A 74 -16.48 7.16 -3.12
N THR A 75 -17.16 6.03 -2.87
CA THR A 75 -18.37 5.60 -3.61
C THR A 75 -19.66 6.29 -3.13
N GLY A 76 -19.56 7.49 -2.54
CA GLY A 76 -20.68 8.37 -2.18
C GLY A 76 -20.72 9.59 -3.10
N GLY A 77 -21.83 9.77 -3.83
CA GLY A 77 -21.98 10.68 -4.96
C GLY A 77 -21.63 12.16 -4.76
N ASN A 78 -21.16 12.75 -5.85
CA ASN A 78 -21.16 14.16 -6.27
C ASN A 78 -21.28 15.24 -5.17
N GLY A 79 -20.22 16.05 -5.00
CA GLY A 79 -20.27 17.29 -4.23
C GLY A 79 -18.92 17.99 -4.17
N ASP A 80 -18.71 18.90 -5.12
CA ASP A 80 -17.87 20.10 -5.11
C ASP A 80 -16.71 20.22 -4.08
N ASN A 81 -15.48 20.21 -4.59
CA ASN A 81 -14.58 21.37 -4.52
C ASN A 81 -13.18 20.99 -5.03
N ASP A 82 -12.85 21.40 -6.26
CA ASP A 82 -11.62 22.17 -6.52
C ASP A 82 -11.68 22.73 -7.95
N THR A 83 -11.97 24.02 -8.06
CA THR A 83 -11.74 24.83 -9.27
C THR A 83 -11.31 26.20 -8.75
N PRO A 84 -10.28 26.80 -9.38
CA PRO A 84 -8.88 26.88 -8.95
C PRO A 84 -8.56 27.73 -7.70
#